data_AF-A0A182AR37-F1
#
_entry.id   AF-A0A182AR37-F1
#
_cell.length_a   1.000
_cell.length_b   1.000
_cell.length_c   1.000
_cell.angle_alpha   90.00
_cell.angle_beta   90.00
_cell.angle_gamma   90.00
#
_symmetry.space_group_name_H-M   'P 1'
#
loop_
_entity.id
_entity.type
_entity.pdbx_description
1 polymer ?
#
loop_
_entity_poly.entity_id
_entity_poly.type
_entity_poly.pdbx_seq_one_letter_code
_entity_poly.pdbx_strand_id
1 'polypeptide(L)' 'MDLYSRHVLAWKPSNSLDTEFCLDALEMALRCGRKPEVFHSDQGCQFTSADFVARLQAAEIKIS' A
#
# COMPACT_ATOMS: atom_id res chain seq x y z
N MET A 1 1.71 5.76 -4.62
CA MET A 1 1.62 6.80 -5.68
C MET A 1 0.73 6.28 -6.78
N ASP A 2 -0.07 7.12 -7.42
CA ASP A 2 -0.76 6.75 -8.67
C ASP A 2 0.24 6.84 -9.84
N LEU A 3 0.49 5.73 -10.51
CA LEU A 3 1.52 5.65 -11.54
C LEU A 3 1.18 6.46 -12.80
N TYR A 4 -0.11 6.56 -13.15
CA TYR A 4 -0.55 7.31 -14.33
C TYR A 4 -0.37 8.81 -14.13
N SER A 5 -0.95 9.37 -13.05
CA SER A 5 -0.91 10.82 -12.79
C SER A 5 0.33 11.31 -12.06
N ARG A 6 1.15 10.39 -11.53
CA ARG A 6 2.29 10.68 -10.61
C ARG A 6 1.88 11.34 -9.29
N HIS A 7 0.58 11.38 -8.98
CA HIS A 7 0.08 11.96 -7.75
C HIS A 7 0.42 11.06 -6.55
N VAL A 8 0.98 11.65 -5.48
CA VAL A 8 1.24 10.93 -4.23
C VAL A 8 -0.04 10.86 -3.40
N LEU A 9 -0.63 9.67 -3.28
CA LEU A 9 -1.92 9.48 -2.59
C LEU A 9 -1.83 9.59 -1.07
N ALA A 10 -0.75 9.08 -0.48
CA ALA A 10 -0.44 9.16 0.94
C ALA A 10 1.04 8.80 1.17
N TRP A 11 1.58 9.22 2.31
CA TRP A 11 2.90 8.81 2.82
C TRP A 11 2.92 8.92 4.34
N LYS A 12 3.80 8.13 4.98
CA LYS A 12 4.05 8.19 6.42
C LYS A 12 5.55 8.02 6.68
N PRO A 13 6.23 8.97 7.35
CA PRO A 13 7.64 8.79 7.72
C PRO A 13 7.76 7.81 8.89
N SER A 14 8.84 7.02 8.90
CA SER A 14 9.19 6.10 10.00
C SER A 14 10.72 6.04 10.16
N ASN A 15 11.18 5.76 11.38
CA ASN A 15 12.59 5.48 11.68
C ASN A 15 12.92 3.98 11.63
N SER A 16 11.90 3.14 11.43
CA SER A 16 12.01 1.68 11.34
C SER A 16 11.21 1.18 10.13
N LEU A 17 11.67 0.08 9.52
CA LEU A 17 11.01 -0.53 8.36
C LEU A 17 9.96 -1.57 8.79
N ASP A 18 9.01 -1.15 9.62
CA ASP A 18 7.97 -2.06 10.15
C ASP A 18 6.73 -2.08 9.26
N THR A 19 6.10 -3.25 9.17
CA THR A 19 4.88 -3.49 8.35
C THR A 19 3.73 -2.56 8.74
N GLU A 20 3.57 -2.25 10.03
CA GLU A 20 2.50 -1.40 10.54
C GLU A 20 2.52 0.00 9.91
N PHE A 21 3.71 0.58 9.69
CA PHE A 21 3.82 1.88 9.01
C PHE A 21 3.40 1.82 7.55
N CYS A 22 3.71 0.72 6.85
CA CYS A 22 3.27 0.51 5.48
C CYS A 22 1.76 0.31 5.40
N LEU A 23 1.15 -0.41 6.35
CA LEU A 23 -0.29 -0.58 6.46
C LEU A 23 -0.99 0.76 6.68
N ASP A 24 -0.50 1.60 7.59
CA ASP A 24 -1.08 2.92 7.83
C ASP A 24 -1.04 3.80 6.58
N ALA A 25 0.08 3.81 5.86
CA ALA A 25 0.19 4.55 4.60
C ALA A 25 -0.77 4.02 3.52
N LEU A 26 -0.96 2.69 3.46
CA LEU A 26 -1.94 2.06 2.58
C LEU A 26 -3.39 2.47 2.95
N GLU A 27 -3.74 2.46 4.24
CA GLU A 27 -5.06 2.88 4.72
C GLU A 27 -5.36 4.33 4.36
N MET A 28 -4.38 5.22 4.58
CA MET A 28 -4.50 6.62 4.19
C MET A 28 -4.76 6.77 2.69
N ALA A 29 -4.01 6.03 1.85
CA ALA A 29 -4.18 6.07 0.41
C ALA A 29 -5.57 5.58 -0.04
N LEU A 30 -6.08 4.51 0.58
CA LEU A 30 -7.40 3.95 0.24
C LEU A 30 -8.55 4.86 0.65
N ARG A 31 -8.39 5.63 1.74
CA ARG A 31 -9.37 6.65 2.15
C ARG A 31 -9.47 7.82 1.18
N CYS A 32 -8.48 8.04 0.32
CA CYS A 32 -8.55 9.06 -0.74
C CYS A 32 -9.54 8.70 -1.86
N GLY A 33 -10.24 7.56 -1.78
CA GLY A 33 -11.29 7.14 -2.72
C GLY A 33 -10.77 6.60 -4.06
N ARG A 34 -9.45 6.47 -4.22
CA ARG A 34 -8.82 5.88 -5.39
C ARG A 34 -8.40 4.44 -5.09
N LYS A 35 -9.00 3.49 -5.81
CA LYS A 35 -8.67 2.06 -5.74
C LYS A 35 -7.99 1.64 -7.06
N PRO A 36 -6.69 1.29 -7.04
CA PRO A 36 -6.02 0.78 -8.24
C PRO A 36 -6.47 -0.66 -8.54
N GLU A 37 -6.35 -1.08 -9.80
CA GLU A 37 -6.56 -2.49 -10.17
C GLU A 37 -5.41 -3.38 -9.71
N VAL A 38 -4.19 -2.85 -9.75
CA VAL A 38 -2.95 -3.54 -9.38
C VAL A 38 -2.14 -2.65 -8.44
N PHE A 39 -1.70 -3.22 -7.32
CA PHE A 39 -0.71 -2.65 -6.43
C PHE A 39 0.65 -3.27 -6.75
N HIS A 40 1.64 -2.43 -7.03
CA HIS A 40 3.00 -2.86 -7.31
C HIS A 40 3.93 -2.42 -6.17
N SER A 41 4.73 -3.35 -5.69
CA SER A 41 5.79 -3.12 -4.70
C SER A 41 6.99 -4.02 -5.01
N ASP A 42 8.13 -3.71 -4.40
CA ASP A 42 9.19 -4.71 -4.31
C ASP A 42 8.78 -5.90 -3.41
N GLN A 43 9.62 -6.94 -3.38
CA GLN A 43 9.40 -8.14 -2.57
C GLN A 43 9.92 -7.99 -1.12
N GLY A 44 9.96 -6.78 -0.58
CA GLY A 44 10.32 -6.54 0.82
C GLY A 44 9.37 -7.26 1.80
N CYS A 45 9.89 -7.61 2.97
CA CYS A 45 9.13 -8.35 3.99
C CYS A 45 7.88 -7.60 4.47
N GLN A 46 7.92 -6.26 4.47
CA GLN A 46 6.79 -5.41 4.83
C GLN A 46 5.61 -5.54 3.84
N PHE A 47 5.89 -5.68 2.54
CA PHE A 47 4.87 -5.76 1.49
C PHE A 47 4.42 -7.20 1.20
N THR A 48 5.26 -8.18 1.55
CA THR A 48 4.97 -9.61 1.46
C THR A 48 4.42 -10.20 2.76
N SER A 49 4.29 -9.39 3.81
CA SER A 49 3.67 -9.79 5.07
C SER A 49 2.21 -10.20 4.89
N ALA A 50 1.75 -11.13 5.73
CA ALA A 50 0.38 -11.64 5.67
C ALA A 50 -0.66 -10.52 5.84
N ASP A 51 -0.42 -9.58 6.77
CA ASP A 51 -1.34 -8.48 7.06
C ASP A 51 -1.45 -7.51 5.87
N PHE A 52 -0.33 -7.17 5.22
CA PHE A 52 -0.34 -6.26 4.08
C PHE A 52 -1.04 -6.89 2.86
N VAL A 53 -0.74 -8.15 2.57
CA VAL A 53 -1.40 -8.91 1.49
C VAL A 53 -2.89 -9.07 1.76
N ALA A 54 -3.28 -9.49 2.97
CA ALA A 54 -4.67 -9.63 3.36
C ALA A 54 -5.43 -8.32 3.22
N ARG A 55 -4.79 -7.20 3.55
CA ARG A 55 -5.42 -5.89 3.45
C ARG A 55 -5.68 -5.46 2.00
N LEU A 56 -4.75 -5.73 1.08
CA LEU A 56 -4.94 -5.48 -0.36
C LEU A 56 -6.02 -6.39 -0.95
N GLN A 57 -6.04 -7.66 -0.57
CA GLN A 57 -7.07 -8.62 -0.98
C GLN A 57 -8.46 -8.23 -0.48
N ALA A 58 -8.58 -7.75 0.77
CA ALA A 58 -9.84 -7.25 1.32
C ALA A 58 -10.36 -6.00 0.58
N ALA A 59 -9.46 -5.20 0.01
CA ALA A 59 -9.81 -4.12 -0.90
C ALA A 59 -10.03 -4.59 -2.35
N GLU A 60 -9.93 -5.89 -2.65
CA GLU A 60 -9.98 -6.48 -4.00
C GLU A 60 -8.99 -5.85 -4.98
N ILE A 61 -7.76 -5.60 -4.51
CA ILE A 61 -6.66 -5.07 -5.32
C ILE A 61 -5.70 -6.22 -5.66
N LYS A 62 -5.33 -6.37 -6.93
CA LYS A 62 -4.36 -7.39 -7.35
C LYS A 62 -2.94 -6.97 -6.97
N ILE A 63 -2.07 -7.92 -6.68
CA ILE A 63 -0.67 -7.68 -6.33
C ILE A 63 0.20 -8.16 -7.49
N SER A 64 1.21 -7.35 -7.88
CA SER A 64 2.16 -7.67 -8.96
C SER A 64 3.60 -7.38 -8.57
#